data_AF-A0A495XKK8-F1
#
_entry.id   AF-A0A495XKK8-F1
#
_cell.length_a   1.000
_cell.length_b   1.000
_cell.length_c   1.000
_cell.angle_alpha   90.00
_cell.angle_beta   90.00
_cell.angle_gamma   90.00
#
_symmetry.space_group_name_H-M   'P 1'
#
loop_
_entity.id
_entity.type
_entity.pdbx_description
1 polymer ?
#
loop_
_entity_poly.entity_id
_entity_poly.type
_entity_poly.pdbx_seq_one_letter_code
_entity_poly.pdbx_strand_id
1 'polypeptide(L)'
;MTSTSHDELQELRRRIDETDDELLAAVARRLDLCRQVAEVKRATGTPMMNEQRLAAVRRRATEFAERSGVDAGFLGDLFDAITAEACYLEQEILGPEEGGRSRLANSAKRIDHVAIAVRDLAAAIATFRDRYGFEVVERRQVSGEVSGMDSATLRAGGVTFVLCQGDSPRSNVSQYIEHYGPGVQHIAIEVRGQLELLRDFGAREADLLTGVINAPGLDQSFTRREHNTGIQLEFVTRTDNAGFDDSNVRELFAAMERENVF
;
A
#
# COMPACT_ATOMS: atom_id res chain seq x y z
N MET A 1 25.92 35.87 -18.64
CA MET A 1 24.45 35.70 -18.52
C MET A 1 24.06 34.36 -17.91
N THR A 2 24.95 33.35 -17.84
CA THR A 2 24.66 32.02 -17.27
C THR A 2 24.81 31.91 -15.74
N SER A 3 25.59 32.78 -15.07
CA SER A 3 25.71 32.74 -13.60
C SER A 3 24.48 33.32 -12.91
N THR A 4 23.93 34.42 -13.40
CA THR A 4 22.74 35.07 -12.81
C THR A 4 21.51 34.14 -12.80
N SER A 5 21.27 33.39 -13.87
CA SER A 5 20.18 32.40 -13.92
C SER A 5 20.42 31.20 -13.01
N HIS A 6 21.69 30.86 -12.75
CA HIS A 6 22.04 29.79 -11.82
C HIS A 6 21.83 30.24 -10.36
N ASP A 7 22.22 31.47 -10.05
CA ASP A 7 22.03 32.08 -8.73
C ASP A 7 20.54 32.28 -8.40
N GLU A 8 19.72 32.70 -9.38
CA GLU A 8 18.26 32.79 -9.24
C GLU A 8 17.61 31.42 -8.96
N LEU A 9 18.04 30.37 -9.66
CA LEU A 9 17.54 29.01 -9.42
C LEU A 9 17.93 28.49 -8.03
N GLN A 10 19.16 28.76 -7.58
CA GLN A 10 19.60 28.38 -6.25
C GLN A 10 18.80 29.09 -5.16
N GLU A 11 18.52 30.39 -5.33
CA GLU A 11 17.70 31.14 -4.38
C GLU A 11 16.25 30.62 -4.33
N LEU A 12 15.66 30.27 -5.48
CA LEU A 12 14.33 29.66 -5.50
C LEU A 12 14.30 28.32 -4.78
N ARG A 13 15.33 27.47 -4.95
CA ARG A 13 15.44 26.19 -4.23
C ARG A 13 15.56 26.39 -2.73
N ARG A 14 16.42 27.32 -2.30
CA ARG A 14 16.56 27.68 -0.88
C ARG A 14 15.22 28.10 -0.26
N ARG A 15 14.43 28.90 -0.97
CA ARG A 15 13.09 29.32 -0.52
C ARG A 15 12.07 28.18 -0.49
N ILE A 16 12.19 27.21 -1.41
CA ILE A 16 11.38 25.98 -1.36
C ILE A 16 11.74 25.18 -0.11
N ASP A 17 13.03 24.96 0.15
CA ASP A 17 13.48 24.22 1.33
C ASP A 17 12.97 24.86 2.64
N GLU A 18 13.04 26.19 2.77
CA GLU A 18 12.47 26.93 3.91
C GLU A 18 10.96 26.72 4.05
N THR A 19 10.23 26.72 2.92
CA THR A 19 8.78 26.50 2.91
C THR A 19 8.43 25.06 3.28
N ASP A 20 9.23 24.09 2.83
CA ASP A 20 9.07 22.68 3.15
C ASP A 20 9.30 22.43 4.64
N ASP A 21 10.30 23.08 5.25
CA ASP A 21 10.52 23.03 6.71
C ASP A 21 9.31 23.56 7.49
N GLU A 22 8.71 24.67 7.04
CA GLU A 22 7.48 25.20 7.65
C GLU A 22 6.30 24.24 7.52
N LEU A 23 6.15 23.59 6.36
CA LEU A 23 5.10 22.60 6.10
C LEU A 23 5.29 21.37 7.01
N LEU A 24 6.49 20.82 7.08
CA LEU A 24 6.83 19.69 7.95
C LEU A 24 6.53 20.01 9.42
N ALA A 25 6.96 21.19 9.88
CA ALA A 25 6.68 21.66 11.24
C ALA A 25 5.17 21.83 11.49
N ALA A 26 4.40 22.31 10.51
CA ALA A 26 2.94 22.45 10.62
C ALA A 26 2.23 21.10 10.71
N VAL A 27 2.65 20.12 9.91
CA VAL A 27 2.12 18.74 9.97
C VAL A 27 2.41 18.12 11.33
N ALA A 28 3.65 18.22 11.83
CA ALA A 28 4.02 17.70 13.15
C ALA A 28 3.17 18.31 14.27
N ARG A 29 3.01 19.64 14.28
CA ARG A 29 2.14 20.35 15.25
C ARG A 29 0.69 19.86 15.16
N ARG A 30 0.16 19.66 13.95
CA ARG A 30 -1.23 19.18 13.77
C ARG A 30 -1.41 17.78 14.33
N LEU A 31 -0.46 16.86 14.10
CA LEU A 31 -0.53 15.51 14.62
C LEU A 31 -0.42 15.48 16.15
N ASP A 32 0.41 16.34 16.75
CA ASP A 32 0.47 16.49 18.21
C ASP A 32 -0.88 16.94 18.81
N LEU A 33 -1.51 17.94 18.20
CA LEU A 33 -2.86 18.36 18.59
C LEU A 33 -3.88 17.22 18.47
N CYS A 34 -3.79 16.38 17.43
CA CYS A 34 -4.64 15.21 17.29
C CYS A 34 -4.42 14.20 18.43
N ARG A 35 -3.17 13.98 18.88
CA ARG A 35 -2.88 13.14 20.05
C ARG A 35 -3.48 13.72 21.33
N GLN A 36 -3.35 15.02 21.54
CA GLN A 36 -3.97 15.70 22.69
C GLN A 36 -5.51 15.56 22.67
N VAL A 37 -6.12 15.69 21.48
CA VAL A 37 -7.57 15.45 21.31
C VAL A 37 -7.94 14.01 21.65
N ALA A 38 -7.15 13.02 21.20
CA ALA A 38 -7.37 11.61 21.50
C ALA A 38 -7.35 11.33 23.01
N GLU A 39 -6.37 11.91 23.72
CA GLU A 39 -6.26 11.80 25.18
C GLU A 39 -7.47 12.40 25.91
N VAL A 40 -7.93 13.57 25.48
CA VAL A 40 -9.14 14.19 26.03
C VAL A 40 -10.37 13.31 25.76
N LYS A 41 -10.55 12.83 24.52
CA LYS A 41 -11.67 11.94 24.16
C LYS A 41 -11.67 10.67 24.99
N ARG A 42 -10.50 10.09 25.25
CA ARG A 42 -10.34 8.92 26.13
C ARG A 42 -10.82 9.23 27.54
N ALA A 43 -10.40 10.36 28.09
CA ALA A 43 -10.79 10.79 29.44
C ALA A 43 -12.28 11.13 29.54
N THR A 44 -12.91 11.61 28.46
CA THR A 44 -14.32 12.03 28.44
C THR A 44 -15.27 11.00 27.85
N GLY A 45 -14.80 9.83 27.40
CA GLY A 45 -15.61 8.82 26.71
C GLY A 45 -16.25 9.33 25.41
N THR A 46 -15.64 10.31 24.76
CA THR A 46 -16.15 10.89 23.50
C THR A 46 -15.79 10.00 22.31
N PRO A 47 -16.71 9.74 21.38
CA PRO A 47 -16.43 8.90 20.22
C PRO A 47 -15.25 9.40 19.38
N MET A 48 -14.50 8.47 18.79
CA MET A 48 -13.35 8.75 17.95
C MET A 48 -13.77 9.55 16.71
N MET A 49 -14.80 9.09 16.01
CA MET A 49 -15.22 9.71 14.75
C MET A 49 -16.21 10.86 14.97
N ASN A 50 -15.91 12.02 14.39
CA ASN A 50 -16.84 13.14 14.30
C ASN A 50 -16.98 13.57 12.84
N GLU A 51 -18.06 13.14 12.19
CA GLU A 51 -18.32 13.39 10.76
C GLU A 51 -18.40 14.89 10.43
N GLN A 52 -19.00 15.69 11.33
CA GLN A 52 -19.08 17.15 11.16
C GLN A 52 -17.69 17.78 11.14
N ARG A 53 -16.78 17.28 11.98
CA ARG A 53 -15.39 17.74 12.00
C ARG A 53 -14.67 17.38 10.72
N LEU A 54 -14.84 16.17 10.21
CA LEU A 54 -14.22 15.71 8.97
C LEU A 54 -14.70 16.54 7.77
N ALA A 55 -16.01 16.78 7.68
CA ALA A 55 -16.61 17.64 6.65
C ALA A 55 -16.11 19.09 6.74
N ALA A 56 -15.95 19.63 7.95
CA ALA A 56 -15.42 20.98 8.15
C ALA A 56 -13.95 21.12 7.73
N VAL A 57 -13.13 20.09 7.94
CA VAL A 57 -11.72 20.07 7.47
C VAL A 57 -11.68 20.06 5.95
N ARG A 58 -12.44 19.17 5.30
CA ARG A 58 -12.52 19.12 3.82
C ARG A 58 -12.98 20.45 3.22
N ARG A 59 -14.05 21.04 3.76
CA ARG A 59 -14.55 22.34 3.29
C ARG A 59 -13.48 23.43 3.38
N ARG A 60 -12.75 23.51 4.49
CA ARG A 60 -11.67 24.49 4.65
C ARG A 60 -10.55 24.29 3.63
N ALA A 61 -10.22 23.05 3.29
CA ALA A 61 -9.23 22.75 2.26
C ALA A 61 -9.70 23.20 0.88
N THR A 62 -10.96 22.93 0.51
CA THR A 62 -11.58 23.39 -0.74
C THR A 62 -11.60 24.91 -0.84
N GLU A 63 -12.09 25.60 0.19
CA GLU A 63 -12.12 27.07 0.22
C GLU A 63 -10.70 27.69 0.11
N PHE A 64 -9.69 27.02 0.67
CA PHE A 64 -8.30 27.46 0.53
C PHE A 64 -7.77 27.22 -0.89
N ALA A 65 -8.08 26.08 -1.51
CA ALA A 65 -7.73 25.75 -2.88
C ALA A 65 -8.21 26.85 -3.85
N GLU A 66 -9.49 27.22 -3.74
CA GLU A 66 -10.11 28.26 -4.57
C GLU A 66 -9.40 29.62 -4.45
N ARG A 67 -9.01 30.03 -3.24
CA ARG A 67 -8.34 31.32 -3.02
C ARG A 67 -6.87 31.33 -3.42
N SER A 68 -6.22 30.17 -3.41
CA SER A 68 -4.77 30.05 -3.66
C SER A 68 -4.44 29.65 -5.09
N GLY A 69 -5.44 29.20 -5.87
CA GLY A 69 -5.23 28.66 -7.22
C GLY A 69 -4.61 27.26 -7.23
N VAL A 70 -4.54 26.60 -6.08
CA VAL A 70 -4.13 25.20 -5.97
C VAL A 70 -5.30 24.30 -6.35
N ASP A 71 -5.02 23.16 -6.98
CA ASP A 71 -6.04 22.18 -7.31
C ASP A 71 -6.76 21.67 -6.05
N ALA A 72 -8.10 21.71 -6.08
CA ALA A 72 -8.93 21.32 -4.95
C ALA A 72 -8.89 19.81 -4.69
N GLY A 73 -8.71 19.00 -5.73
CA GLY A 73 -8.53 17.55 -5.60
C GLY A 73 -7.24 17.23 -4.86
N PHE A 74 -6.13 17.81 -5.29
CA PHE A 74 -4.82 17.66 -4.63
C PHE A 74 -4.84 18.04 -3.15
N LEU A 75 -5.40 19.20 -2.79
CA LEU A 75 -5.52 19.58 -1.37
C LEU A 75 -6.49 18.67 -0.60
N GLY A 76 -7.54 18.19 -1.26
CA GLY A 76 -8.42 17.15 -0.70
C GLY A 76 -7.63 15.90 -0.31
N ASP A 77 -6.86 15.36 -1.25
CA ASP A 77 -6.05 14.15 -1.06
C ASP A 77 -5.00 14.33 0.03
N LEU A 78 -4.34 15.50 0.07
CA LEU A 78 -3.38 15.84 1.12
C LEU A 78 -4.03 15.85 2.50
N PHE A 79 -5.17 16.53 2.66
CA PHE A 79 -5.86 16.59 3.96
C PHE A 79 -6.50 15.26 4.35
N ASP A 80 -6.88 14.43 3.38
CA ASP A 80 -7.33 13.07 3.60
C ASP A 80 -6.21 12.19 4.13
N ALA A 81 -5.01 12.26 3.55
CA ALA A 81 -3.83 11.54 4.02
C ALA A 81 -3.44 11.95 5.45
N ILE A 82 -3.40 13.26 5.73
CA ILE A 82 -3.12 13.77 7.09
C ILE A 82 -4.21 13.33 8.08
N THR A 83 -5.47 13.28 7.65
CA THR A 83 -6.57 12.87 8.53
C THR A 83 -6.57 11.36 8.78
N ALA A 84 -6.24 10.54 7.78
CA ALA A 84 -6.06 9.11 7.95
C ALA A 84 -4.93 8.80 8.95
N GLU A 85 -3.81 9.54 8.88
CA GLU A 85 -2.73 9.43 9.88
C GLU A 85 -3.20 9.78 11.29
N ALA A 86 -3.97 10.87 11.44
CA ALA A 86 -4.53 11.26 12.73
C ALA A 86 -5.50 10.20 13.30
N CYS A 87 -6.38 9.63 12.48
CA CYS A 87 -7.29 8.57 12.91
C CYS A 87 -6.53 7.30 13.34
N TYR A 88 -5.45 6.95 12.64
CA TYR A 88 -4.61 5.81 13.01
C TYR A 88 -3.97 6.03 14.40
N LEU A 89 -3.34 7.19 14.62
CA LEU A 89 -2.76 7.56 15.93
C LEU A 89 -3.79 7.58 17.05
N GLU A 90 -4.99 8.09 16.76
CA GLU A 90 -6.08 8.16 17.73
C GLU A 90 -6.57 6.75 18.14
N GLN A 91 -6.64 5.81 17.19
CA GLN A 91 -6.97 4.41 17.49
C GLN A 91 -5.92 3.72 18.35
N GLU A 92 -4.63 4.04 18.18
CA GLU A 92 -3.56 3.51 19.05
C GLU A 92 -3.71 3.97 20.50
N ILE A 93 -4.25 5.18 20.72
CA ILE A 93 -4.45 5.77 22.07
C ILE A 93 -5.76 5.31 22.71
N LEU A 94 -6.86 5.29 21.94
CA LEU A 94 -8.20 4.94 22.43
C LEU A 94 -8.43 3.43 22.54
N GLY A 95 -7.74 2.63 21.72
CA GLY A 95 -8.01 1.21 21.59
C GLY A 95 -9.14 0.89 20.61
N PRO A 96 -9.58 -0.38 20.52
CA PRO A 96 -10.68 -0.77 19.65
C PRO A 96 -12.01 -0.16 20.13
N GLU A 97 -12.73 0.54 19.24
CA GLU A 97 -14.11 0.95 19.50
C GLU A 97 -15.06 -0.25 19.34
N GLU A 98 -15.91 -0.52 20.34
CA GLU A 98 -17.02 -1.46 20.20
C GLU A 98 -18.02 -0.93 19.15
N GLY A 99 -18.22 -1.69 18.07
CA GLY A 99 -19.05 -1.26 16.94
C GLY A 99 -18.39 -0.24 15.98
N GLY A 100 -17.10 0.05 16.16
CA GLY A 100 -16.32 0.94 15.29
C GLY A 100 -15.91 0.30 13.95
N ARG A 101 -15.20 1.07 13.12
CA ARG A 101 -14.62 0.59 11.85
C ARG A 101 -13.66 -0.59 12.09
N SER A 102 -13.59 -1.53 11.14
CA SER A 102 -12.66 -2.68 11.21
C SER A 102 -11.19 -2.22 11.28
N ARG A 103 -10.28 -3.08 11.77
CA ARG A 103 -8.84 -2.76 11.78
C ARG A 103 -8.33 -2.41 10.38
N LEU A 104 -8.76 -3.18 9.38
CA LEU A 104 -8.39 -2.92 7.98
C LEU A 104 -8.80 -1.51 7.51
N ALA A 105 -10.00 -1.06 7.88
CA ALA A 105 -10.50 0.25 7.46
C ALA A 105 -9.69 1.44 8.04
N ASN A 106 -8.95 1.22 9.12
CA ASN A 106 -8.10 2.23 9.73
C ASN A 106 -6.60 2.05 9.42
N SER A 107 -6.18 0.86 8.99
CA SER A 107 -4.79 0.56 8.68
C SER A 107 -4.45 0.59 7.19
N ALA A 108 -5.40 0.31 6.31
CA ALA A 108 -5.19 0.29 4.86
C ALA A 108 -4.83 1.68 4.32
N LYS A 109 -3.81 1.72 3.47
CA LYS A 109 -3.29 2.95 2.85
C LYS A 109 -3.66 3.02 1.37
N ARG A 110 -3.32 1.98 0.60
CA ARG A 110 -3.56 1.88 -0.85
C ARG A 110 -3.45 0.44 -1.33
N ILE A 111 -3.81 0.20 -2.59
CA ILE A 111 -3.32 -0.98 -3.33
C ILE A 111 -1.82 -0.78 -3.54
N ASP A 112 -1.00 -1.70 -3.02
CA ASP A 112 0.45 -1.66 -3.20
C ASP A 112 0.82 -2.12 -4.61
N HIS A 113 0.28 -3.27 -5.01
CA HIS A 113 0.47 -3.83 -6.33
C HIS A 113 -0.62 -4.85 -6.68
N VAL A 114 -0.70 -5.20 -7.96
CA VAL A 114 -1.55 -6.28 -8.47
C VAL A 114 -0.65 -7.30 -9.16
N ALA A 115 -0.65 -8.55 -8.67
CA ALA A 115 0.06 -9.64 -9.31
C ALA A 115 -0.81 -10.31 -10.36
N ILE A 116 -0.26 -10.53 -11.56
CA ILE A 116 -0.98 -10.98 -12.74
C ILE A 116 -0.26 -12.19 -13.32
N ALA A 117 -0.92 -13.34 -13.30
CA ALA A 117 -0.44 -14.56 -13.92
C ALA A 117 -0.60 -14.48 -15.45
N VAL A 118 0.50 -14.67 -16.18
CA VAL A 118 0.55 -14.59 -17.64
C VAL A 118 1.16 -15.86 -18.25
N ARG A 119 0.68 -16.23 -19.44
CA ARG A 119 1.20 -17.40 -20.19
C ARG A 119 2.53 -17.11 -20.89
N ASP A 120 2.73 -15.86 -21.29
CA ASP A 120 3.93 -15.37 -21.98
C ASP A 120 4.33 -14.02 -21.39
N LEU A 121 5.35 -14.03 -20.54
CA LEU A 121 5.87 -12.87 -19.84
C LEU A 121 6.48 -11.87 -20.81
N ALA A 122 7.20 -12.33 -21.83
CA ALA A 122 7.85 -11.44 -22.79
C ALA A 122 6.80 -10.67 -23.61
N ALA A 123 5.77 -11.36 -24.09
CA ALA A 123 4.65 -10.75 -24.82
C ALA A 123 3.83 -9.80 -23.92
N ALA A 124 3.60 -10.16 -22.67
CA ALA A 124 2.90 -9.31 -21.70
C ALA A 124 3.70 -8.02 -21.40
N ILE A 125 5.01 -8.13 -21.14
CA ILE A 125 5.90 -6.98 -20.95
C ILE A 125 5.87 -6.07 -22.18
N ALA A 126 6.03 -6.63 -23.38
CA ALA A 126 5.99 -5.83 -24.61
C ALA A 126 4.66 -5.08 -24.75
N THR A 127 3.54 -5.74 -24.44
CA THR A 127 2.22 -5.10 -24.47
C THR A 127 2.12 -3.93 -23.49
N PHE A 128 2.41 -4.16 -22.20
CA PHE A 128 2.25 -3.12 -21.18
C PHE A 128 3.25 -1.96 -21.33
N ARG A 129 4.49 -2.26 -21.72
CA ARG A 129 5.52 -1.25 -21.97
C ARG A 129 5.26 -0.48 -23.26
N ASP A 130 5.17 -1.19 -24.39
CA ASP A 130 5.20 -0.55 -25.71
C ASP A 130 3.84 0.04 -26.12
N ARG A 131 2.73 -0.49 -25.60
CA ARG A 131 1.38 0.00 -25.94
C ARG A 131 0.75 0.88 -24.87
N TYR A 132 1.00 0.59 -23.59
CA TYR A 132 0.38 1.29 -22.46
C TYR A 132 1.35 2.18 -21.67
N GLY A 133 2.64 2.17 -22.00
CA GLY A 133 3.62 3.10 -21.44
C GLY A 133 4.09 2.78 -20.02
N PHE A 134 3.91 1.56 -19.53
CA PHE A 134 4.48 1.14 -18.25
C PHE A 134 6.01 1.04 -18.35
N GLU A 135 6.70 1.44 -17.29
CA GLU A 135 8.14 1.23 -17.13
C GLU A 135 8.40 -0.14 -16.51
N VAL A 136 9.32 -0.91 -17.10
CA VAL A 136 9.79 -2.16 -16.49
C VAL A 136 10.87 -1.78 -15.48
N VAL A 137 10.51 -1.80 -14.20
CA VAL A 137 11.43 -1.41 -13.12
C VAL A 137 12.30 -2.56 -12.65
N GLU A 138 11.84 -3.80 -12.86
CA GLU A 138 12.55 -4.98 -12.39
C GLU A 138 12.15 -6.25 -13.14
N ARG A 139 13.08 -7.22 -13.20
CA ARG A 139 12.82 -8.60 -13.62
C ARG A 139 13.50 -9.56 -12.65
N ARG A 140 12.83 -10.66 -12.34
CA ARG A 140 13.37 -11.69 -11.46
C ARG A 140 13.11 -13.08 -12.01
N GLN A 141 13.99 -13.98 -11.66
CA GLN A 141 13.79 -15.41 -11.78
C GLN A 141 13.87 -16.00 -10.37
N VAL A 142 12.80 -16.67 -9.97
CA VAL A 142 12.66 -17.28 -8.65
C VAL A 142 12.61 -18.78 -8.84
N SER A 143 13.52 -19.48 -8.16
CA SER A 143 13.52 -20.94 -8.08
C SER A 143 13.15 -21.37 -6.67
N GLY A 144 12.08 -22.14 -6.54
CA GLY A 144 11.69 -22.87 -5.33
C GLY A 144 12.32 -24.26 -5.30
N GLU A 145 11.87 -25.10 -4.36
CA GLU A 145 12.38 -26.46 -4.21
C GLU A 145 11.84 -27.40 -5.30
N VAL A 146 10.59 -27.20 -5.72
CA VAL A 146 9.89 -28.09 -6.67
C VAL A 146 9.68 -27.43 -8.03
N SER A 147 9.49 -26.12 -8.05
CA SER A 147 9.21 -25.33 -9.26
C SER A 147 9.70 -23.90 -9.12
N GLY A 148 9.51 -23.05 -10.13
CA GLY A 148 9.90 -21.64 -10.09
C GLY A 148 8.96 -20.74 -10.90
N MET A 149 9.29 -19.47 -10.94
CA MET A 149 8.61 -18.48 -11.78
C MET A 149 9.57 -17.39 -12.24
N ASP A 150 9.29 -16.85 -13.42
CA ASP A 150 9.83 -15.58 -13.87
C ASP A 150 8.82 -14.48 -13.57
N SER A 151 9.30 -13.32 -13.14
CA SER A 151 8.46 -12.15 -12.89
C SER A 151 9.05 -10.85 -13.42
N ALA A 152 8.17 -9.89 -13.66
CA ALA A 152 8.55 -8.52 -13.99
C ALA A 152 7.64 -7.52 -13.28
N THR A 153 8.25 -6.55 -12.58
CA THR A 153 7.53 -5.44 -11.96
C THR A 153 7.47 -4.27 -12.94
N LEU A 154 6.26 -3.80 -13.19
CA LEU A 154 5.94 -2.70 -14.07
C LEU A 154 5.31 -1.56 -13.28
N ARG A 155 5.69 -0.30 -13.55
CA ARG A 155 5.15 0.88 -12.87
C ARG A 155 4.67 1.95 -13.86
N ALA A 156 3.60 2.64 -13.46
CA ALA A 156 3.10 3.84 -14.12
C ALA A 156 2.55 4.79 -13.05
N GLY A 157 3.32 5.83 -12.70
CA GLY A 157 2.99 6.70 -11.56
C GLY A 157 2.83 5.90 -10.26
N GLY A 158 1.67 6.01 -9.61
CA GLY A 158 1.34 5.26 -8.38
C GLY A 158 0.82 3.83 -8.59
N VAL A 159 0.80 3.32 -9.82
CA VAL A 159 0.27 1.98 -10.15
C VAL A 159 1.41 0.99 -10.35
N THR A 160 1.33 -0.16 -9.69
CA THR A 160 2.33 -1.25 -9.80
C THR A 160 1.66 -2.56 -10.22
N PHE A 161 2.16 -3.17 -11.30
CA PHE A 161 1.82 -4.53 -11.71
C PHE A 161 3.02 -5.45 -11.55
N VAL A 162 2.79 -6.68 -11.09
CA VAL A 162 3.79 -7.75 -11.06
C VAL A 162 3.32 -8.85 -11.98
N LEU A 163 3.94 -8.97 -13.16
CA LEU A 163 3.63 -10.03 -14.11
C LEU A 163 4.37 -11.29 -13.70
N CYS A 164 3.71 -12.43 -13.62
CA CYS A 164 4.28 -13.70 -13.19
C CYS A 164 4.02 -14.80 -14.23
N GLN A 165 5.05 -15.56 -14.59
CA GLN A 165 4.96 -16.74 -15.44
C GLN A 165 5.64 -17.92 -14.76
N GLY A 166 4.96 -19.06 -14.69
CA GLY A 166 5.56 -20.28 -14.17
C GLY A 166 6.64 -20.84 -15.10
N ASP A 167 7.71 -21.40 -14.53
CA ASP A 167 8.83 -21.98 -15.29
C ASP A 167 8.55 -23.40 -15.81
N SER A 168 7.49 -24.03 -15.30
CA SER A 168 7.15 -25.43 -15.54
C SER A 168 5.66 -25.68 -15.25
N PRO A 169 5.07 -26.81 -15.70
CA PRO A 169 3.68 -27.16 -15.38
C PRO A 169 3.41 -27.36 -13.88
N ARG A 170 4.47 -27.61 -13.08
CA ARG A 170 4.37 -27.77 -11.62
C ARG A 170 4.40 -26.43 -10.89
N SER A 171 4.81 -25.35 -11.55
CA SER A 171 4.80 -24.01 -10.96
C SER A 171 3.40 -23.64 -10.48
N ASN A 172 3.35 -23.02 -9.32
CA ASN A 172 2.13 -22.47 -8.74
C ASN A 172 1.36 -21.58 -9.74
N VAL A 173 2.09 -20.70 -10.42
CA VAL A 173 1.53 -19.79 -11.43
C VAL A 173 0.95 -20.54 -12.62
N SER A 174 1.61 -21.61 -13.06
CA SER A 174 1.12 -22.47 -14.15
C SER A 174 -0.15 -23.21 -13.76
N GLN A 175 -0.21 -23.75 -12.54
CA GLN A 175 -1.39 -24.43 -12.02
C GLN A 175 -2.58 -23.46 -11.85
N TYR A 176 -2.31 -22.24 -11.36
CA TYR A 176 -3.31 -21.17 -11.32
C TYR A 176 -3.90 -20.91 -12.71
N ILE A 177 -3.06 -20.75 -13.73
CA ILE A 177 -3.52 -20.49 -15.09
C ILE A 177 -4.32 -21.67 -15.67
N GLU A 178 -3.94 -22.91 -15.35
CA GLU A 178 -4.67 -24.09 -15.82
C GLU A 178 -6.08 -24.15 -15.22
N HIS A 179 -6.22 -23.80 -13.94
CA HIS A 179 -7.49 -23.89 -13.24
C HIS A 179 -8.41 -22.69 -13.48
N TYR A 180 -7.86 -21.48 -13.52
CA TYR A 180 -8.63 -20.22 -13.53
C TYR A 180 -8.42 -19.38 -14.80
N GLY A 181 -7.43 -19.71 -15.63
CA GLY A 181 -6.98 -18.89 -16.74
C GLY A 181 -5.99 -17.80 -16.32
N PRO A 182 -5.37 -17.09 -17.30
CA PRO A 182 -4.51 -15.95 -17.00
C PRO A 182 -5.32 -14.79 -16.42
N GLY A 183 -4.76 -14.06 -15.45
CA GLY A 183 -5.50 -13.00 -14.75
C GLY A 183 -4.84 -12.56 -13.45
N VAL A 184 -5.59 -11.80 -12.65
CA VAL A 184 -5.13 -11.29 -11.35
C VAL A 184 -4.99 -12.45 -10.37
N GLN A 185 -3.76 -12.80 -10.01
CA GLN A 185 -3.47 -13.86 -9.05
C GLN A 185 -3.80 -13.41 -7.63
N HIS A 186 -3.28 -12.24 -7.22
CA HIS A 186 -3.59 -11.60 -5.94
C HIS A 186 -3.53 -10.07 -6.04
N ILE A 187 -4.18 -9.42 -5.07
CA ILE A 187 -4.15 -7.96 -4.89
C ILE A 187 -3.51 -7.67 -3.54
N ALA A 188 -2.46 -6.85 -3.54
CA ALA A 188 -1.76 -6.46 -2.34
C ALA A 188 -2.26 -5.11 -1.81
N ILE A 189 -2.54 -5.06 -0.51
CA ILE A 189 -2.98 -3.86 0.20
C ILE A 189 -1.89 -3.44 1.18
N GLU A 190 -1.37 -2.22 1.02
CA GLU A 190 -0.45 -1.67 2.02
C GLU A 190 -1.23 -1.30 3.28
N VAL A 191 -0.76 -1.78 4.43
CA VAL A 191 -1.36 -1.56 5.74
C VAL A 191 -0.34 -1.06 6.75
N ARG A 192 -0.85 -0.55 7.88
CA ARG A 192 -0.09 -0.32 9.13
C ARG A 192 -0.42 -1.45 10.12
N GLY A 193 0.51 -1.80 11.01
CA GLY A 193 0.25 -2.72 12.13
C GLY A 193 -0.24 -4.11 11.68
N GLN A 194 0.58 -4.83 10.90
CA GLN A 194 0.17 -6.10 10.29
C GLN A 194 -0.19 -7.17 11.31
N LEU A 195 0.53 -7.25 12.44
CA LEU A 195 0.25 -8.23 13.50
C LEU A 195 -1.13 -7.99 14.13
N GLU A 196 -1.47 -6.75 14.43
CA GLU A 196 -2.78 -6.36 14.97
C GLU A 196 -3.89 -6.62 13.96
N LEU A 197 -3.62 -6.39 12.67
CA LEU A 197 -4.55 -6.70 11.59
C LEU A 197 -4.82 -8.21 11.51
N LEU A 198 -3.79 -9.05 11.51
CA LEU A 198 -3.96 -10.50 11.48
C LEU A 198 -4.67 -11.04 12.72
N ARG A 199 -4.50 -10.43 13.89
CA ARG A 199 -5.27 -10.78 15.09
C ARG A 199 -6.76 -10.47 14.93
N ASP A 200 -7.11 -9.31 14.36
CA ASP A 200 -8.51 -8.97 14.05
C ASP A 200 -9.10 -9.92 13.00
N PHE A 201 -8.31 -10.31 11.99
CA PHE A 201 -8.73 -11.33 11.02
C PHE A 201 -8.96 -12.71 11.66
N GLY A 202 -8.07 -13.15 12.55
CA GLY A 202 -8.26 -14.39 13.31
C GLY A 202 -9.51 -14.38 14.18
N ALA A 203 -9.80 -13.25 14.84
CA ALA A 203 -11.02 -13.07 15.63
C ALA A 203 -12.31 -13.06 14.78
N ARG A 204 -12.18 -12.80 13.46
CA ARG A 204 -13.26 -12.85 12.47
C ARG A 204 -13.27 -14.16 11.67
N GLU A 205 -12.44 -15.13 12.04
CA GLU A 205 -12.32 -16.43 11.37
C GLU A 205 -11.95 -16.33 9.88
N ALA A 206 -11.16 -15.32 9.51
CA ALA A 206 -10.65 -15.20 8.15
C ALA A 206 -9.67 -16.33 7.81
N ASP A 207 -9.74 -16.81 6.57
CA ASP A 207 -8.89 -17.91 6.09
C ASP A 207 -7.51 -17.41 5.62
N LEU A 208 -6.53 -17.52 6.51
CA LEU A 208 -5.15 -17.08 6.27
C LEU A 208 -4.32 -18.24 5.72
N LEU A 209 -3.53 -17.96 4.68
CA LEU A 209 -2.53 -18.89 4.16
C LEU A 209 -1.25 -18.84 5.00
N THR A 210 -0.85 -17.64 5.41
CA THR A 210 0.41 -17.42 6.14
C THR A 210 0.20 -16.54 7.37
N GLY A 211 1.09 -16.70 8.35
CA GLY A 211 1.37 -15.63 9.31
C GLY A 211 2.14 -14.47 8.65
N VAL A 212 2.70 -13.59 9.47
CA VAL A 212 3.62 -12.54 8.97
C VAL A 212 4.93 -13.19 8.53
N ILE A 213 5.25 -13.02 7.25
CA ILE A 213 6.56 -13.28 6.67
C ILE A 213 7.35 -11.97 6.78
N ASN A 214 8.47 -12.00 7.51
CA ASN A 214 9.30 -10.83 7.75
C ASN A 214 10.52 -10.88 6.82
N ALA A 215 10.81 -9.77 6.13
CA ALA A 215 12.09 -9.56 5.45
C ALA A 215 12.53 -8.10 5.57
N PRO A 216 13.81 -7.79 5.26
CA PRO A 216 14.29 -6.41 5.28
C PRO A 216 13.40 -5.50 4.43
N GLY A 217 12.84 -4.46 5.06
CA GLY A 217 12.05 -3.43 4.38
C GLY A 217 10.58 -3.78 4.12
N LEU A 218 10.17 -5.05 4.25
CA LEU A 218 8.87 -5.51 3.79
C LEU A 218 8.35 -6.72 4.59
N ASP A 219 7.23 -6.54 5.28
CA ASP A 219 6.48 -7.63 5.93
C ASP A 219 5.24 -7.97 5.09
N GLN A 220 4.97 -9.27 4.91
CA GLN A 220 3.88 -9.74 4.05
C GLN A 220 3.03 -10.81 4.74
N SER A 221 1.75 -10.86 4.41
CA SER A 221 0.87 -11.96 4.77
C SER A 221 -0.19 -12.18 3.70
N PHE A 222 -0.63 -13.43 3.54
CA PHE A 222 -1.52 -13.84 2.47
C PHE A 222 -2.75 -14.54 3.02
N THR A 223 -3.91 -14.25 2.43
CA THR A 223 -5.11 -15.07 2.63
C THR A 223 -5.06 -16.30 1.73
N ARG A 224 -5.90 -17.29 2.03
CA ARG A 224 -6.27 -18.24 0.97
C ARG A 224 -7.13 -17.55 -0.07
N ARG A 225 -7.21 -18.16 -1.25
CA ARG A 225 -8.09 -17.70 -2.33
C ARG A 225 -9.54 -17.88 -1.89
N GLU A 226 -10.30 -16.80 -1.89
CA GLU A 226 -11.71 -16.83 -1.50
C GLU A 226 -12.53 -17.50 -2.60
N HIS A 227 -13.33 -18.50 -2.25
CA HIS A 227 -13.96 -19.43 -3.20
C HIS A 227 -15.06 -18.79 -4.06
N ASN A 228 -15.75 -17.77 -3.56
CA ASN A 228 -16.87 -17.13 -4.26
C ASN A 228 -16.40 -16.06 -5.25
N THR A 229 -15.38 -15.29 -4.90
CA THR A 229 -14.82 -14.19 -5.71
C THR A 229 -13.58 -14.61 -6.50
N GLY A 230 -12.92 -15.69 -6.09
CA GLY A 230 -11.66 -16.14 -6.66
C GLY A 230 -10.48 -15.24 -6.30
N ILE A 231 -10.63 -14.25 -5.42
CA ILE A 231 -9.56 -13.31 -5.06
C ILE A 231 -8.70 -13.88 -3.94
N GLN A 232 -7.38 -13.76 -4.10
CA GLN A 232 -6.44 -13.85 -2.99
C GLN A 232 -5.99 -12.42 -2.61
N LEU A 233 -5.93 -12.14 -1.31
CA LEU A 233 -5.42 -10.88 -0.80
C LEU A 233 -4.04 -11.07 -0.19
N GLU A 234 -3.20 -10.08 -0.43
CA GLU A 234 -1.94 -9.89 0.27
C GLU A 234 -2.03 -8.61 1.09
N PHE A 235 -1.46 -8.63 2.29
CA PHE A 235 -1.27 -7.43 3.10
C PHE A 235 0.21 -7.17 3.23
N VAL A 236 0.63 -5.93 2.97
CA VAL A 236 2.04 -5.54 3.03
C VAL A 236 2.26 -4.40 4.01
N THR A 237 3.34 -4.49 4.80
CA THR A 237 3.84 -3.37 5.59
C THR A 237 5.24 -3.04 5.12
N ARG A 238 5.40 -1.86 4.53
CA ARG A 238 6.70 -1.36 4.10
C ARG A 238 7.37 -0.61 5.25
N THR A 239 8.54 -1.06 5.68
CA THR A 239 9.39 -0.38 6.66
C THR A 239 10.44 0.50 5.98
N ASP A 240 10.66 0.32 4.68
CA ASP A 240 11.38 1.23 3.80
C ASP A 240 10.71 1.36 2.42
N ASN A 241 11.24 2.24 1.55
CA ASN A 241 10.74 2.42 0.18
C ASN A 241 11.43 1.47 -0.84
N ALA A 242 12.11 0.40 -0.39
CA ALA A 242 12.76 -0.53 -1.30
C ALA A 242 11.71 -1.36 -2.08
N GLY A 243 12.15 -2.03 -3.15
CA GLY A 243 11.30 -2.93 -3.95
C GLY A 243 10.82 -4.16 -3.17
N PHE A 244 10.61 -5.27 -3.85
CA PHE A 244 10.38 -6.55 -3.16
C PHE A 244 11.74 -7.13 -2.71
N ASP A 245 11.83 -7.88 -1.63
CA ASP A 245 13.08 -8.61 -1.30
C ASP A 245 13.01 -10.04 -1.84
N ASP A 246 14.14 -10.59 -2.26
CA ASP A 246 14.21 -11.95 -2.82
C ASP A 246 13.88 -13.04 -1.80
N SER A 247 14.19 -12.83 -0.51
CA SER A 247 13.88 -13.80 0.54
C SER A 247 12.37 -13.92 0.76
N ASN A 248 11.66 -12.79 0.65
CA ASN A 248 10.21 -12.70 0.78
C ASN A 248 9.47 -13.48 -0.31
N VAL A 249 9.85 -13.26 -1.57
CA VAL A 249 9.22 -13.94 -2.71
C VAL A 249 9.46 -15.45 -2.63
N ARG A 250 10.64 -15.89 -2.17
CA ARG A 250 10.94 -17.31 -1.97
C ARG A 250 10.13 -17.91 -0.83
N GLU A 251 9.98 -17.24 0.31
CA GLU A 251 9.21 -17.78 1.44
C GLU A 251 7.72 -17.87 1.13
N LEU A 252 7.14 -16.87 0.43
CA LEU A 252 5.78 -16.96 -0.10
C LEU A 252 5.63 -18.19 -1.00
N PHE A 253 6.55 -18.34 -1.96
CA PHE A 253 6.48 -19.43 -2.91
C PHE A 253 6.60 -20.79 -2.21
N ALA A 254 7.51 -20.91 -1.24
CA ALA A 254 7.65 -22.10 -0.42
C ALA A 254 6.38 -22.38 0.41
N ALA A 255 5.73 -21.35 0.97
CA ALA A 255 4.46 -21.50 1.69
C ALA A 255 3.34 -22.01 0.75
N MET A 256 3.25 -21.46 -0.46
CA MET A 256 2.28 -21.91 -1.47
C MET A 256 2.53 -23.35 -1.92
N GLU A 257 3.81 -23.75 -2.10
CA GLU A 257 4.19 -25.13 -2.43
C GLU A 257 3.84 -26.11 -1.29
N ARG A 258 4.14 -25.75 -0.03
CA ARG A 258 3.82 -26.59 1.15
C ARG A 258 2.32 -26.82 1.33
N GLU A 259 1.54 -25.77 1.11
CA GLU A 259 0.08 -25.77 1.31
C GLU A 259 -0.69 -26.21 0.07
N ASN A 260 0.00 -26.46 -1.06
CA ASN A 260 -0.56 -26.83 -2.36
C ASN A 260 -1.68 -25.86 -2.82
N VAL A 261 -1.45 -24.56 -2.67
CA VAL A 261 -2.42 -23.49 -3.00
C VAL A 261 -1.87 -22.59 -4.09
N PHE A 262 -2.66 -22.33 -5.14
CA PHE A 262 -2.35 -21.49 -6.31
C PHE A 262 -3.39 -20.37 -6.57
#